data_AF-A0A7J3DSW7-F1
#
_entry.id   AF-A0A7J3DSW7-F1
#
_cell.length_a   1.000
_cell.length_b   1.000
_cell.length_c   1.000
_cell.angle_alpha   90.00
_cell.angle_beta   90.00
_cell.angle_gamma   90.00
#
_symmetry.space_group_name_H-M   'P 1'
#
loop_
_entity.id
_entity.type
_entity.pdbx_description
1 polymer ?
#
loop_
_entity_poly.entity_id
_entity_poly.type
_entity_poly.pdbx_seq_one_letter_code
_entity_poly.pdbx_strand_id
1 'polypeptide(L)'
;MAIYEENREGVSGWFRLRRYSIERALYLMQRLSGIGIVIFAFVHLLYTSWHPGGWGDVILGVFVVYHTLNGLRLVLTEHGFLIGKPVRAVYPYRKGTLYGSQRYLVMTILALFVILIFIWSYVALVIQAG
;
A
#
# COMPACT_ATOMS: atom_id res chain seq x y z
N MET A 1 -6.85 -33.45 -16.20
CA MET A 1 -7.05 -32.17 -16.90
C MET A 1 -7.65 -31.21 -15.89
N ALA A 2 -6.87 -30.29 -15.32
CA ALA A 2 -7.40 -29.33 -14.33
C ALA A 2 -8.03 -28.17 -15.10
N ILE A 3 -9.33 -27.96 -14.91
CA ILE A 3 -10.07 -26.85 -15.53
C ILE A 3 -9.54 -25.56 -14.89
N TYR A 4 -8.84 -24.74 -15.66
CA TYR A 4 -8.50 -23.38 -15.23
C TYR A 4 -9.80 -22.59 -15.22
N GLU A 5 -10.41 -22.40 -14.04
CA GLU A 5 -11.53 -21.47 -13.92
C GLU A 5 -11.05 -20.08 -14.36
N GLU A 6 -11.69 -19.53 -15.38
CA GLU A 6 -11.40 -18.20 -15.89
C GLU A 6 -11.68 -17.17 -14.78
N ASN A 7 -10.65 -16.42 -14.37
CA ASN A 7 -10.78 -15.43 -13.30
C ASN A 7 -11.53 -14.19 -13.81
N ARG A 8 -12.85 -14.17 -13.62
CA ARG A 8 -13.77 -13.10 -14.04
C ARG A 8 -14.03 -12.03 -12.98
N GLU A 9 -13.24 -11.98 -11.90
CA GLU A 9 -13.57 -11.15 -10.74
C GLU A 9 -13.27 -9.66 -10.93
N GLY A 10 -12.35 -9.32 -11.85
CA GLY A 10 -12.03 -7.94 -12.20
C GLY A 10 -11.75 -7.04 -10.99
N VAL A 11 -12.37 -5.85 -10.96
CA VAL A 11 -12.27 -4.87 -9.86
C VAL A 11 -12.97 -5.35 -8.59
N SER A 12 -14.07 -6.11 -8.71
CA SER A 12 -14.79 -6.63 -7.53
C SER A 12 -13.93 -7.63 -6.74
N GLY A 13 -13.03 -8.36 -7.42
CA GLY A 13 -12.06 -9.25 -6.78
C GLY A 13 -11.06 -8.54 -5.86
N TRP A 14 -10.93 -7.21 -5.97
CA TRP A 14 -10.05 -6.42 -5.11
C TRP A 14 -10.53 -6.39 -3.65
N PHE A 15 -11.84 -6.59 -3.43
CA PHE A 15 -12.50 -6.45 -2.12
C PHE A 15 -12.90 -7.79 -1.50
N ARG A 16 -12.49 -8.93 -2.08
CA ARG A 16 -12.93 -10.25 -1.63
C ARG A 16 -12.23 -10.76 -0.35
N LEU A 17 -12.43 -10.08 0.78
CA LEU A 17 -11.69 -10.19 2.06
C LEU A 17 -11.56 -11.57 2.72
N ARG A 18 -12.28 -12.60 2.27
CA ARG A 18 -12.47 -13.89 2.96
C ARG A 18 -11.22 -14.78 3.11
N ARG A 19 -10.09 -14.45 2.47
CA ARG A 19 -8.80 -15.23 2.52
C ARG A 19 -7.54 -14.36 2.44
N TYR A 20 -7.49 -13.19 3.09
CA TYR A 20 -6.41 -12.22 2.84
C TYR A 20 -5.11 -12.59 3.55
N SER A 21 -4.02 -12.70 2.78
CA SER A 21 -2.68 -12.51 3.32
C SER A 21 -2.41 -11.01 3.48
N ILE A 22 -1.52 -10.64 4.40
CA ILE A 22 -1.07 -9.24 4.58
C ILE A 22 -0.63 -8.64 3.23
N GLU A 23 -0.02 -9.43 2.35
CA GLU A 23 0.32 -9.00 1.00
C GLU A 23 -0.88 -8.55 0.16
N ARG A 24 -1.99 -9.30 0.16
CA ARG A 24 -3.18 -8.90 -0.58
C ARG A 24 -3.72 -7.57 -0.07
N ALA A 25 -3.68 -7.35 1.24
CA ALA A 25 -4.06 -6.06 1.82
C ALA A 25 -3.12 -4.94 1.35
N LEU A 26 -1.79 -5.17 1.36
CA LEU A 26 -0.82 -4.19 0.87
C LEU A 26 -0.95 -3.89 -0.64
N TYR A 27 -1.32 -4.88 -1.46
CA TYR A 27 -1.60 -4.66 -2.87
C TYR A 27 -2.86 -3.82 -3.09
N LEU A 28 -3.93 -4.12 -2.33
CA LEU A 28 -5.15 -3.32 -2.37
C LEU A 28 -4.87 -1.87 -1.95
N MET A 29 -4.17 -1.70 -0.84
CA MET A 29 -3.81 -0.38 -0.32
C MET A 29 -2.93 0.40 -1.28
N GLN A 30 -2.00 -0.22 -2.02
CA GLN A 30 -1.21 0.46 -3.06
C GLN A 30 -2.09 1.11 -4.12
N ARG A 31 -3.14 0.39 -4.55
CA ARG A 31 -4.07 0.86 -5.58
C ARG A 31 -4.93 2.00 -5.05
N LEU A 32 -5.51 1.81 -3.86
CA LEU A 32 -6.37 2.80 -3.23
C LEU A 32 -5.61 4.09 -2.90
N SER A 33 -4.39 4.00 -2.36
CA SER A 33 -3.57 5.17 -2.08
C SER A 33 -3.18 5.91 -3.36
N GLY A 34 -2.84 5.18 -4.43
CA GLY A 34 -2.52 5.78 -5.73
C GLY A 34 -3.70 6.53 -6.34
N ILE A 35 -4.88 5.90 -6.35
CA ILE A 35 -6.13 6.54 -6.80
C ILE A 35 -6.41 7.79 -5.95
N GLY A 36 -6.27 7.70 -4.63
CA GLY A 36 -6.47 8.83 -3.72
C GLY A 36 -5.52 10.00 -4.01
N ILE A 37 -4.23 9.71 -4.23
CA ILE A 37 -3.22 10.73 -4.58
C ILE A 37 -3.57 11.40 -5.92
N VAL A 38 -3.96 10.62 -6.94
CA VAL A 38 -4.33 11.17 -8.25
C VAL A 38 -5.57 12.07 -8.14
N ILE A 39 -6.60 11.62 -7.44
CA ILE A 39 -7.83 12.42 -7.22
C ILE A 39 -7.47 13.71 -6.48
N PHE A 40 -6.71 13.61 -5.38
CA PHE A 40 -6.30 14.78 -4.62
C PHE A 40 -5.50 15.75 -5.47
N ALA A 41 -4.48 15.27 -6.19
CA ALA A 41 -3.64 16.11 -7.04
C ALA A 41 -4.48 16.79 -8.14
N PHE A 42 -5.42 16.08 -8.75
CA PHE A 42 -6.30 16.65 -9.77
C PHE A 42 -7.22 17.74 -9.21
N VAL A 43 -7.89 17.48 -8.09
CA VAL A 43 -8.71 18.50 -7.39
C VAL A 43 -7.85 19.69 -6.97
N HIS A 44 -6.66 19.45 -6.45
CA HIS A 44 -5.72 20.49 -6.04
C HIS A 44 -5.26 21.39 -7.20
N LEU A 45 -5.03 20.81 -8.38
CA LEU A 45 -4.69 21.56 -9.59
C LEU A 45 -5.86 22.45 -10.07
N LEU A 46 -7.10 21.97 -9.96
CA LEU A 46 -8.29 22.71 -10.37
C LEU A 46 -8.70 23.81 -9.38
N TYR A 47 -8.53 23.53 -8.09
CA TYR A 47 -8.92 24.41 -6.99
C TYR A 47 -7.68 24.80 -6.20
N THR A 48 -6.96 25.80 -6.71
CA THR A 48 -5.69 26.26 -6.16
C THR A 48 -5.94 27.11 -4.91
N SER A 49 -6.19 26.45 -3.78
CA SER A 49 -6.22 27.08 -2.46
C SER A 49 -5.53 26.15 -1.46
N TRP A 50 -4.20 26.21 -1.43
CA TRP A 50 -3.40 25.40 -0.51
C TRP A 50 -3.47 26.02 0.89
N HIS A 51 -4.07 25.31 1.83
CA HIS A 51 -4.14 25.69 3.23
C HIS A 51 -3.36 24.67 4.05
N PRO A 52 -2.05 24.91 4.27
CA PRO A 52 -1.20 23.95 4.96
C PRO A 52 -1.67 23.72 6.40
N GLY A 53 -1.68 22.47 6.84
CA GLY A 53 -2.00 22.07 8.21
C GLY A 53 -3.43 21.59 8.43
N GLY A 54 -4.22 21.46 7.36
CA GLY A 54 -5.54 20.85 7.41
C GLY A 54 -5.49 19.32 7.49
N TRP A 55 -6.60 18.70 7.90
CA TRP A 55 -6.75 17.23 7.90
C TRP A 55 -6.59 16.61 6.50
N GLY A 56 -6.84 17.38 5.43
CA GLY A 56 -6.58 16.97 4.05
C GLY A 56 -5.10 16.66 3.80
N ASP A 57 -4.20 17.49 4.34
CA ASP A 57 -2.75 17.31 4.18
C ASP A 57 -2.24 16.10 4.96
N VAL A 58 -2.80 15.85 6.14
CA VAL A 58 -2.51 14.65 6.95
C VAL A 58 -2.87 13.39 6.17
N ILE A 59 -4.09 13.33 5.65
CA ILE A 59 -4.58 12.16 4.90
C ILE A 59 -3.75 11.97 3.63
N LEU A 60 -3.44 13.05 2.91
CA LEU A 60 -2.58 12.99 1.73
C LEU A 60 -1.17 12.50 2.08
N GLY A 61 -0.54 13.07 3.11
CA GLY A 61 0.80 12.68 3.55
C GLY A 61 0.88 11.19 3.90
N VAL A 62 -0.14 10.68 4.59
CA VAL A 62 -0.27 9.25 4.89
C VAL A 62 -0.37 8.40 3.62
N PHE A 63 -1.18 8.81 2.65
CA PHE A 63 -1.31 8.10 1.37
C PHE A 63 -0.01 8.12 0.56
N VAL A 64 0.64 9.27 0.45
CA VAL A 64 1.89 9.46 -0.31
C VAL A 64 3.01 8.62 0.26
N VAL A 65 3.24 8.67 1.57
CA VAL A 65 4.35 7.92 2.18
C VAL A 65 4.11 6.42 2.07
N TYR A 66 2.89 5.95 2.36
CA TYR A 66 2.55 4.55 2.15
C TYR A 66 2.77 4.12 0.70
N HIS A 67 2.21 4.87 -0.26
CA HIS A 67 2.26 4.53 -1.69
C HIS A 67 3.70 4.49 -2.21
N THR A 68 4.54 5.41 -1.75
CA THR A 68 5.94 5.50 -2.18
C THR A 68 6.75 4.34 -1.62
N LEU A 69 6.65 4.06 -0.31
CA LEU A 69 7.45 3.00 0.32
C LEU A 69 6.97 1.60 -0.11
N ASN A 70 5.66 1.38 -0.18
CA ASN A 70 5.12 0.11 -0.65
C ASN A 70 5.32 -0.07 -2.16
N GLY A 71 5.24 1.01 -2.95
CA GLY A 71 5.62 0.99 -4.37
C GLY A 71 7.09 0.61 -4.55
N LEU A 72 8.00 1.18 -3.76
CA LEU A 72 9.42 0.82 -3.78
C LEU A 72 9.62 -0.67 -3.42
N ARG A 73 8.92 -1.18 -2.40
CA ARG A 73 8.90 -2.62 -2.10
C ARG A 73 8.50 -3.43 -3.33
N LEU A 74 7.42 -3.05 -4.03
CA LEU A 74 6.94 -3.79 -5.20
C LEU A 74 7.97 -3.77 -6.33
N VAL A 75 8.56 -2.61 -6.64
CA VAL A 75 9.63 -2.50 -7.64
C VAL A 75 10.81 -3.43 -7.30
N LEU A 76 11.27 -3.41 -6.04
CA LEU A 76 12.37 -4.28 -5.60
C LEU A 76 12.00 -5.76 -5.67
N THR A 77 10.76 -6.12 -5.33
CA THR A 77 10.24 -7.48 -5.44
C THR A 77 10.14 -7.92 -6.90
N GLU A 78 9.63 -7.08 -7.81
CA GLU A 78 9.52 -7.36 -9.25
C GLU A 78 10.87 -7.59 -9.91
N HIS A 79 11.92 -6.89 -9.44
CA HIS A 79 13.30 -7.10 -9.90
C HIS A 79 14.02 -8.24 -9.16
N GLY A 80 13.32 -9.00 -8.31
CA GLY A 80 13.85 -10.19 -7.64
C GLY A 80 14.75 -9.93 -6.44
N PHE A 81 14.97 -8.67 -6.03
CA PHE A 81 15.86 -8.34 -4.90
C PHE A 81 15.32 -8.81 -3.54
N LEU A 82 14.00 -8.92 -3.41
CA LEU A 82 13.33 -9.28 -2.15
C LEU A 82 12.71 -10.67 -2.18
N ILE A 83 12.71 -11.34 -3.33
CA ILE A 83 12.17 -12.69 -3.47
C ILE A 83 13.29 -13.66 -3.09
N GLY A 84 13.00 -14.57 -2.16
CA GLY A 84 13.93 -15.64 -1.77
C GLY A 84 14.33 -16.53 -2.96
N LYS A 85 15.19 -17.52 -2.70
CA LYS A 85 15.68 -18.41 -3.76
C LYS A 85 14.50 -19.04 -4.54
N PRO A 86 14.56 -19.10 -5.88
CA PRO A 86 13.55 -19.78 -6.68
C PRO A 86 13.39 -21.23 -6.21
N VAL A 87 12.17 -21.63 -5.86
CA VAL A 87 11.84 -23.00 -5.50
C VAL A 87 10.94 -23.58 -6.58
N ARG A 88 11.16 -24.85 -6.95
CA ARG A 88 10.26 -25.53 -7.90
C ARG A 88 8.84 -25.55 -7.34
N ALA A 89 7.87 -25.17 -8.17
CA ALA A 89 6.46 -25.16 -7.82
C ALA A 89 5.88 -26.58 -7.84
N VAL A 90 6.40 -27.46 -6.97
CA VAL A 90 5.94 -28.84 -6.81
C VAL A 90 4.85 -28.87 -5.75
N TYR A 91 3.74 -29.54 -6.05
CA TYR A 91 2.65 -29.70 -5.09
C TYR A 91 3.13 -30.51 -3.87
N PRO A 92 2.81 -30.10 -2.63
CA PRO A 92 1.97 -28.96 -2.25
C PRO A 92 2.70 -27.61 -2.34
N TYR A 93 2.06 -26.64 -3.01
CA TYR A 93 2.60 -25.29 -3.17
C TYR A 93 2.83 -24.62 -1.82
N ARG A 94 4.05 -24.11 -1.60
CA ARG A 94 4.38 -23.26 -0.45
C ARG A 94 4.39 -21.80 -0.89
N LYS A 95 3.68 -20.94 -0.18
CA LYS A 95 3.69 -19.49 -0.43
C LYS A 95 5.06 -18.97 0.02
N GLY A 96 5.85 -18.40 -0.89
CA GLY A 96 7.22 -17.95 -0.61
C GLY A 96 7.36 -16.45 -0.34
N THR A 97 6.28 -15.69 -0.44
CA THR A 97 6.34 -14.24 -0.68
C THR A 97 6.57 -13.39 0.58
N LEU A 98 6.09 -13.83 1.76
CA LEU A 98 6.20 -13.08 3.02
C LEU A 98 7.28 -13.65 3.96
N TYR A 99 8.40 -14.09 3.38
CA TYR A 99 9.52 -14.69 4.10
C TYR A 99 10.82 -13.90 3.82
N GLY A 100 11.80 -13.98 4.74
CA GLY A 100 13.09 -13.31 4.56
C GLY A 100 13.04 -11.78 4.69
N SER A 101 13.84 -11.06 3.88
CA SER A 101 14.00 -9.60 3.91
C SER A 101 12.70 -8.84 3.59
N GLN A 102 11.83 -9.40 2.73
CA GLN A 102 10.53 -8.81 2.40
C GLN A 102 9.64 -8.63 3.64
N ARG A 103 9.72 -9.53 4.63
CA ARG A 103 8.96 -9.42 5.89
C ARG A 103 9.36 -8.17 6.66
N TYR A 104 10.67 -7.91 6.79
CA TYR A 104 11.16 -6.75 7.52
C TYR A 104 10.75 -5.46 6.81
N LEU A 105 10.88 -5.40 5.48
CA LEU A 105 10.45 -4.22 4.72
C LEU A 105 8.94 -3.96 4.86
N VAL A 106 8.12 -5.01 4.84
CA VAL A 106 6.67 -4.90 5.12
C VAL A 106 6.43 -4.36 6.54
N MET A 107 7.13 -4.87 7.55
CA MET A 107 6.99 -4.38 8.94
C MET A 107 7.46 -2.93 9.08
N THR A 108 8.54 -2.54 8.42
CA THR A 108 9.03 -1.14 8.38
C THR A 108 8.00 -0.22 7.72
N ILE A 109 7.40 -0.61 6.59
CA ILE A 109 6.34 0.18 5.93
C ILE A 109 5.15 0.37 6.88
N LEU A 110 4.70 -0.70 7.54
CA LEU A 110 3.57 -0.62 8.47
C LEU A 110 3.90 0.22 9.71
N ALA A 111 5.10 0.10 10.26
CA ALA A 111 5.54 0.90 11.39
C ALA A 111 5.64 2.39 11.03
N LEU A 112 6.27 2.73 9.89
CA LEU A 112 6.34 4.10 9.40
C LEU A 112 4.95 4.66 9.11
N PHE A 113 4.05 3.87 8.54
CA PHE A 113 2.67 4.26 8.31
C PHE A 113 1.97 4.67 9.62
N VAL A 114 2.08 3.85 10.67
CA VAL A 114 1.51 4.14 11.98
C VAL A 114 2.15 5.38 12.60
N ILE A 115 3.49 5.46 12.62
CA ILE A 115 4.23 6.61 13.18
C ILE A 115 3.82 7.91 12.51
N LEU A 116 3.75 7.92 11.18
CA LEU A 116 3.39 9.11 10.41
C LEU A 116 1.95 9.53 10.64
N ILE A 117 1.01 8.58 10.76
CA ILE A 117 -0.36 8.92 11.18
C ILE A 117 -0.35 9.70 12.49
N PHE A 118 0.43 9.27 13.49
CA PHE A 118 0.51 9.96 14.77
C PHE A 118 1.18 11.34 14.66
N ILE A 119 2.31 11.44 13.96
CA ILE A 119 3.02 12.72 13.78
C ILE A 119 2.12 13.74 13.07
N TRP A 120 1.52 13.35 11.94
CA TRP A 120 0.70 14.25 11.15
C TRP A 120 -0.61 14.62 11.86
N SER A 121 -1.22 13.68 12.60
CA SER A 121 -2.39 13.99 13.43
C SER A 121 -2.04 15.00 14.54
N TYR A 122 -0.87 14.85 15.18
CA TYR A 122 -0.39 15.81 16.17
C TYR A 122 -0.17 17.20 15.55
N VAL A 123 0.51 17.27 14.40
CA VAL A 123 0.77 18.54 13.69
C VAL A 123 -0.54 19.25 13.33
N ALA A 124 -1.53 18.54 12.78
CA ALA A 124 -2.83 19.14 12.45
C ALA A 124 -3.58 19.65 13.68
N LEU A 125 -3.53 18.92 14.79
CA LEU A 125 -4.14 19.36 16.05
C LEU A 125 -3.46 20.61 16.61
N VAL A 126 -2.12 20.68 16.55
CA VAL A 126 -1.37 21.85 17.02
C VAL A 126 -1.65 23.08 16.15
N ILE A 127 -1.66 22.93 14.83
CA ILE A 127 -1.95 24.04 13.90
C ILE A 127 -3.39 24.54 14.07
N GLN A 128 -4.36 23.67 14.37
CA GLN A 128 -5.76 24.07 14.60
C GLN A 128 -5.99 24.71 15.98
N ALA A 129 -5.09 24.48 16.93
CA ALA A 129 -5.21 25.00 18.30
C ALA A 129 -4.48 26.33 18.52
N GLY A 130 -3.63 26.76 17.57
CA GLY A 130 -2.91 28.05 17.59
C GLY A 130 -3.53 29.05 16.63
#